data_AF-A0A2V8ECR2-F1
#
_entry.id   AF-A0A2V8ECR2-F1
#
_cell.length_a   1.000
_cell.length_b   1.000
_cell.length_c   1.000
_cell.angle_alpha   90.00
_cell.angle_beta   90.00
_cell.angle_gamma   90.00
#
_symmetry.space_group_name_H-M   'P 1'
#
loop_
_entity.id
_entity.type
_entity.pdbx_description
1 polymer ?
#
loop_
_entity_poly.entity_id
_entity_poly.type
_entity_poly.pdbx_seq_one_letter_code
_entity_poly.pdbx_strand_id
1 'polypeptide(L)'
;LTAVIESFATEEDRDTVIAALKKGGTVARDLLASSRNVGSIQVGATPTAVKYAYARPVGSGRLITLVTAEPIHFVGGDLPDAKPKAGYDFGLVLLDVSGPQPGHGEVAPAARVRVDAQNAIVTEDYGAEVVRLSNVVRQ
;
A
#
# COMPACT_ATOMS: atom_id res chain seq x y z
N LEU A 1 1.42 11.79 8.41
CA LEU A 1 1.86 10.57 7.70
C LEU A 1 2.87 11.01 6.64
N THR A 2 3.96 10.27 6.49
CA THR A 2 4.95 10.49 5.43
C THR A 2 5.13 9.20 4.66
N ALA A 3 5.09 9.26 3.33
CA ALA A 3 5.41 8.13 2.46
C ALA A 3 6.64 8.47 1.62
N VAL A 4 7.69 7.66 1.74
CA VAL A 4 8.93 7.76 0.98
C VAL A 4 8.92 6.65 -0.07
N ILE A 5 9.21 7.01 -1.32
CA ILE A 5 9.34 6.07 -2.44
C ILE A 5 10.75 6.20 -2.99
N GLU A 6 11.53 5.13 -2.85
CA GLU A 6 12.93 5.07 -3.32
C GLU A 6 13.01 4.53 -4.74
N SER A 7 12.14 3.57 -5.09
CA SER A 7 12.05 3.05 -6.46
C SER A 7 10.62 2.60 -6.79
N PHE A 8 10.25 2.73 -8.06
CA PHE A 8 9.01 2.17 -8.58
C PHE A 8 9.27 0.78 -9.17
N ALA A 9 8.31 -0.11 -8.97
CA ALA A 9 8.21 -1.41 -9.62
C ALA A 9 8.07 -1.24 -11.14
N THR A 10 8.71 -2.14 -11.88
CA THR A 10 8.51 -2.31 -13.32
C THR A 10 7.19 -3.02 -13.63
N GLU A 11 6.83 -3.12 -14.91
CA GLU A 11 5.69 -3.94 -15.33
C GLU A 11 5.89 -5.43 -14.99
N GLU A 12 7.12 -5.93 -15.12
CA GLU A 12 7.50 -7.32 -14.77
C GLU A 12 7.36 -7.58 -13.26
N ASP A 13 7.81 -6.63 -12.43
CA ASP A 13 7.62 -6.69 -10.97
C ASP A 13 6.12 -6.70 -10.63
N ARG A 14 5.33 -5.84 -11.29
CA ARG A 14 3.87 -5.80 -11.13
C ARG A 14 3.24 -7.14 -11.48
N ASP A 15 3.57 -7.72 -12.62
CA ASP A 15 3.00 -8.99 -13.05
C ASP A 15 3.35 -10.13 -12.10
N THR A 16 4.57 -10.11 -11.54
CA THR A 16 5.01 -11.06 -10.51
C THR A 16 4.18 -10.95 -9.24
N VAL A 17 3.97 -9.73 -8.73
CA VAL A 17 3.14 -9.48 -7.54
C VAL A 17 1.68 -9.86 -7.79
N ILE A 18 1.15 -9.55 -8.97
CA ILE A 18 -0.22 -9.91 -9.36
C ILE A 18 -0.40 -11.41 -9.45
N ALA A 19 0.55 -12.13 -10.05
CA ALA A 19 0.52 -13.59 -10.13
C ALA A 19 0.54 -14.21 -8.73
N ALA A 20 1.30 -13.65 -7.79
CA ALA A 20 1.29 -14.10 -6.40
C ALA A 20 -0.04 -13.82 -5.70
N LEU A 21 -0.61 -12.63 -5.88
CA LEU A 21 -1.92 -12.28 -5.31
C LEU A 21 -3.05 -13.18 -5.82
N LYS A 22 -3.02 -13.55 -7.11
CA LYS A 22 -3.97 -14.50 -7.69
C LYS A 22 -3.85 -15.91 -7.10
N LYS A 23 -2.68 -16.29 -6.56
CA LYS A 23 -2.47 -17.55 -5.83
C LYS A 23 -2.89 -17.45 -4.36
N GLY A 24 -3.07 -16.25 -3.83
CA GLY A 24 -3.57 -15.99 -2.48
C GLY A 24 -2.71 -14.97 -1.70
N GLY A 25 -3.34 -14.30 -0.73
CA GLY A 25 -2.69 -13.24 0.08
C GLY A 25 -1.41 -13.71 0.78
N THR A 26 -1.38 -14.92 1.34
CA THR A 26 -0.20 -15.47 2.00
C THR A 26 1.00 -15.58 1.05
N VAL A 27 0.79 -16.06 -0.18
CA VAL A 27 1.85 -16.19 -1.20
C VAL A 27 2.39 -14.82 -1.60
N ALA A 28 1.51 -13.84 -1.79
CA ALA A 28 1.91 -12.46 -2.09
C ALA A 28 2.67 -11.80 -0.94
N ARG A 29 2.25 -12.01 0.30
CA ARG A 29 2.92 -11.50 1.49
C ARG A 29 4.33 -12.08 1.61
N ASP A 30 4.49 -13.39 1.45
CA ASP A 30 5.80 -14.04 1.56
C ASP A 30 6.75 -13.58 0.44
N LEU A 31 6.23 -13.41 -0.79
CA LEU A 31 6.97 -12.79 -1.89
C LEU A 31 7.43 -11.37 -1.51
N LEU A 32 6.52 -10.51 -1.07
CA LEU A 32 6.82 -9.12 -0.72
C LEU A 32 7.75 -9.00 0.50
N ALA A 33 7.61 -9.88 1.50
CA ALA A 33 8.47 -9.92 2.67
C ALA A 33 9.93 -10.22 2.29
N SER A 34 10.13 -11.14 1.34
CA SER A 34 11.45 -11.50 0.80
C SER A 34 12.03 -10.47 -0.19
N SER A 35 11.17 -9.58 -0.71
CA SER A 35 11.58 -8.53 -1.66
C SER A 35 12.33 -7.40 -0.96
N ARG A 36 13.17 -6.70 -1.73
CA ARG A 36 13.86 -5.50 -1.24
C ARG A 36 12.85 -4.43 -0.80
N ASN A 37 13.25 -3.60 0.15
CA ASN A 37 12.50 -2.39 0.46
C ASN A 37 12.64 -1.41 -0.70
N VAL A 38 11.55 -0.70 -1.02
CA VAL A 38 11.50 0.31 -2.09
C VAL A 38 10.99 1.66 -1.58
N GLY A 39 10.96 1.82 -0.26
CA GLY A 39 10.42 2.98 0.42
C GLY A 39 9.95 2.66 1.83
N SER A 40 9.25 3.61 2.44
CA SER A 40 8.68 3.47 3.77
C SER A 40 7.42 4.32 3.93
N ILE A 41 6.54 3.89 4.82
CA ILE A 41 5.40 4.67 5.29
C ILE A 41 5.58 4.89 6.78
N GLN A 42 5.57 6.16 7.20
CA GLN A 42 5.66 6.53 8.59
C GLN A 42 4.32 7.08 9.09
N VAL A 43 3.76 6.37 10.06
CA VAL A 43 2.62 6.80 10.86
C VAL A 43 3.01 6.71 12.33
N GLY A 44 2.94 7.83 13.05
CA GLY A 44 3.49 7.90 14.41
C GLY A 44 5.02 7.76 14.41
N ALA A 45 5.53 6.92 15.31
CA ALA A 45 6.95 6.82 15.61
C ALA A 45 7.72 5.77 14.78
N THR A 46 7.04 4.75 14.25
CA THR A 46 7.69 3.60 13.61
C THR A 46 7.40 3.58 12.11
N PRO A 47 8.43 3.56 11.24
CA PRO A 47 8.24 3.39 9.81
C PRO A 47 7.97 1.92 9.47
N THR A 48 7.02 1.68 8.56
CA THR A 48 6.74 0.39 7.94
C THR A 48 7.35 0.34 6.54
N ALA A 49 8.04 -0.74 6.20
CA ALA A 49 8.72 -0.87 4.91
C ALA A 49 7.73 -1.05 3.75
N VAL A 50 7.87 -0.22 2.71
CA VAL A 50 7.17 -0.43 1.44
C VAL A 50 7.96 -1.46 0.63
N LYS A 51 7.26 -2.52 0.20
CA LYS A 51 7.83 -3.63 -0.58
C LYS A 51 7.47 -3.55 -2.06
N TYR A 52 6.41 -2.82 -2.39
CA TYR A 52 5.97 -2.58 -3.74
C TYR A 52 5.43 -1.16 -3.87
N ALA A 53 5.92 -0.43 -4.87
CA ALA A 53 5.45 0.90 -5.22
C ALA A 53 5.24 0.96 -6.73
N TYR A 54 4.01 1.15 -7.20
CA TYR A 54 3.73 1.17 -8.63
C TYR A 54 2.96 2.42 -9.01
N ALA A 55 3.41 3.09 -10.06
CA ALA A 55 2.77 4.28 -10.60
C ALA A 55 2.11 3.92 -11.93
N ARG A 56 0.81 4.15 -12.04
CA ARG A 56 0.08 4.07 -13.31
C ARG A 56 -0.36 5.47 -13.75
N PRO A 57 -0.24 5.82 -15.04
CA PRO A 57 -0.79 7.08 -15.54
C PRO A 57 -2.32 7.08 -15.41
N VAL A 58 -2.88 8.20 -14.95
CA VAL A 58 -4.34 8.45 -14.90
C VAL A 58 -4.58 9.91 -15.26
N GLY A 59 -5.30 10.15 -16.35
CA GLY A 59 -5.48 11.52 -16.88
C GLY A 59 -4.14 12.21 -17.13
N SER A 60 -3.96 13.40 -16.57
CA SER A 60 -2.71 14.17 -16.64
C SER A 60 -1.70 13.87 -15.53
N GLY A 61 -2.00 12.91 -14.65
CA GLY A 61 -1.13 12.54 -13.52
C GLY A 61 -0.97 11.05 -13.37
N ARG A 62 -0.82 10.60 -12.12
CA ARG A 62 -0.58 9.20 -11.79
C ARG A 62 -1.28 8.79 -10.51
N LEU A 63 -1.79 7.57 -10.52
CA LEU A 63 -2.17 6.86 -9.31
C LEU A 63 -0.96 6.04 -8.86
N ILE A 64 -0.56 6.20 -7.61
CA ILE A 64 0.52 5.46 -6.99
C ILE A 64 -0.08 4.48 -5.98
N THR A 65 0.28 3.22 -6.10
CA THR A 65 -0.07 2.15 -5.16
C THR A 65 1.18 1.74 -4.40
N LEU A 66 1.12 1.83 -3.07
CA LEU A 66 2.17 1.34 -2.18
C LEU A 66 1.62 0.17 -1.37
N VAL A 67 2.40 -0.91 -1.26
CA VAL A 67 2.05 -2.10 -0.50
C VAL A 67 3.21 -2.47 0.43
N THR A 68 2.89 -2.73 1.69
CA THR A 68 3.80 -3.28 2.70
C THR A 68 3.53 -4.78 2.88
N ALA A 69 4.49 -5.55 3.40
CA ALA A 69 4.30 -6.98 3.69
C ALA A 69 3.81 -7.26 5.13
N GLU A 70 3.45 -6.21 5.85
CA GLU A 70 2.94 -6.23 7.22
C GLU A 70 2.01 -5.03 7.42
N PRO A 71 1.05 -5.08 8.36
CA PRO A 71 0.21 -3.92 8.69
C PRO A 71 1.03 -2.69 9.10
N ILE A 72 0.51 -1.51 8.76
CA ILE A 72 1.05 -0.23 9.24
C ILE A 72 0.54 0.00 10.66
N HIS A 73 1.45 0.16 11.62
CA HIS A 73 1.06 0.43 13.00
C HIS A 73 0.47 1.84 13.12
N PHE A 74 -0.79 1.94 13.55
CA PHE A 74 -1.48 3.21 13.79
C PHE A 74 -1.48 3.56 15.28
N VAL A 75 -1.05 4.78 15.62
CA VAL A 75 -1.12 5.28 17.00
C VAL A 75 -2.53 5.81 17.25
N GLY A 76 -3.31 5.11 18.08
CA GLY A 76 -4.63 5.55 18.56
C GLY A 76 -5.84 4.72 18.11
N GLY A 77 -5.64 3.73 17.23
CA GLY A 77 -6.70 2.83 16.72
C GLY A 77 -6.64 1.39 17.25
N ASP A 78 -5.48 0.97 17.80
CA ASP A 78 -5.27 -0.38 18.32
C ASP A 78 -4.79 -0.36 19.77
N LEU A 79 -5.31 -1.30 20.58
CA LEU A 79 -4.70 -1.67 21.85
C LEU A 79 -3.28 -2.21 21.59
N PRO A 80 -2.31 -2.03 22.51
CA PRO A 80 -0.91 -2.47 22.35
C PRO A 80 -0.72 -3.93 21.90
N ASP A 81 -1.73 -4.78 22.08
CA ASP A 81 -1.72 -6.21 21.83
C ASP A 81 -2.69 -6.67 20.71
N ALA A 82 -3.22 -5.74 19.89
CA ALA A 82 -4.09 -6.11 18.77
C ALA A 82 -3.27 -6.89 17.71
N LYS A 83 -3.38 -8.22 17.74
CA LYS A 83 -2.78 -9.08 16.71
C LYS A 83 -3.39 -8.77 15.35
N PRO A 84 -2.58 -8.71 14.27
CA PRO A 84 -3.10 -8.65 12.91
C PRO A 84 -4.18 -9.73 12.71
N LYS A 85 -5.37 -9.30 12.31
CA LYS A 85 -6.46 -10.22 11.99
C LYS A 85 -6.01 -11.10 10.82
N ALA A 86 -6.19 -12.41 10.92
CA ALA A 86 -5.74 -13.34 9.89
C ALA A 86 -6.27 -12.93 8.50
N GLY A 87 -5.36 -12.73 7.55
CA GLY A 87 -5.69 -12.30 6.19
C GLY A 87 -5.69 -10.79 5.95
N TYR A 88 -5.35 -9.98 6.96
CA TYR A 88 -5.10 -8.53 6.85
C TYR A 88 -3.62 -8.25 6.99
N ASP A 89 -2.85 -8.88 6.12
CA ASP A 89 -1.40 -8.94 6.26
C ASP A 89 -0.68 -7.75 5.59
N PHE A 90 -1.43 -6.83 4.99
CA PHE A 90 -0.89 -5.75 4.16
C PHE A 90 -1.32 -4.39 4.69
N GLY A 91 -0.39 -3.43 4.66
CA GLY A 91 -0.72 -2.02 4.58
C GLY A 91 -0.80 -1.60 3.13
N LEU A 92 -1.84 -0.82 2.79
CA LEU A 92 -2.06 -0.31 1.45
C LEU A 92 -2.18 1.21 1.49
N VAL A 93 -1.45 1.88 0.60
CA VAL A 93 -1.61 3.32 0.36
C VAL A 93 -1.90 3.57 -1.11
N LEU A 94 -2.95 4.33 -1.37
CA LEU A 94 -3.32 4.78 -2.70
C LEU A 94 -3.19 6.30 -2.74
N LEU A 95 -2.37 6.83 -3.64
CA LEU A 95 -2.17 8.26 -3.81
C LEU A 95 -2.56 8.65 -5.23
N ASP A 96 -3.53 9.54 -5.35
CA ASP A 96 -3.83 10.24 -6.59
C ASP A 96 -3.15 11.62 -6.53
N VAL A 97 -2.14 11.79 -7.37
CA VAL A 97 -1.39 13.04 -7.52
C VAL A 97 -1.63 13.66 -8.90
N SER A 98 -2.89 13.61 -9.36
CA SER A 98 -3.29 14.20 -10.63
C SER A 98 -3.51 15.72 -10.59
N GLY A 99 -3.06 16.38 -11.66
CA GLY A 99 -3.30 17.80 -11.90
C GLY A 99 -2.46 18.75 -11.05
N PRO A 100 -2.77 20.06 -11.14
CA PRO A 100 -2.01 21.13 -10.47
C PRO A 100 -2.40 21.35 -9.01
N GLN A 101 -3.44 20.67 -8.52
CA GLN A 101 -3.91 20.78 -7.14
C GLN A 101 -3.17 19.80 -6.23
N PRO A 102 -3.13 20.04 -4.91
CA PRO A 102 -2.65 19.05 -3.96
C PRO A 102 -3.41 17.73 -4.13
N GLY A 103 -2.66 16.62 -4.13
CA GLY A 103 -3.22 15.29 -4.34
C GLY A 103 -4.11 14.82 -3.18
N HIS A 104 -4.75 13.70 -3.39
CA HIS A 104 -5.56 13.02 -2.38
C HIS A 104 -5.15 11.55 -2.31
N GLY A 105 -5.62 10.86 -1.28
CA GLY A 105 -5.28 9.46 -1.13
C GLY A 105 -5.98 8.77 0.01
N GLU A 106 -5.54 7.56 0.23
CA GLU A 106 -6.11 6.67 1.22
C GLU A 106 -5.02 5.78 1.80
N VAL A 107 -5.09 5.55 3.11
CA VAL A 107 -4.27 4.57 3.82
C VAL A 107 -5.20 3.57 4.48
N ALA A 108 -5.01 2.31 4.15
CA ALA A 108 -5.56 1.17 4.87
C ALA A 108 -4.42 0.55 5.68
N PRO A 109 -4.37 0.76 7.00
CA PRO A 109 -3.26 0.27 7.82
C PRO A 109 -3.16 -1.26 7.84
N ALA A 110 -4.32 -1.94 7.84
CA ALA A 110 -4.43 -3.38 7.71
C ALA A 110 -5.53 -3.71 6.70
N ALA A 111 -5.17 -4.40 5.62
CA ALA A 111 -6.05 -4.68 4.50
C ALA A 111 -5.87 -6.12 4.01
N ARG A 112 -6.99 -6.72 3.58
CA ARG A 112 -6.93 -7.77 2.58
C ARG A 112 -6.92 -7.11 1.22
N VAL A 113 -6.00 -7.52 0.35
CA VAL A 113 -5.89 -7.02 -1.02
C VAL A 113 -6.25 -8.11 -2.01
N ARG A 114 -6.83 -7.70 -3.15
CA ARG A 114 -7.10 -8.56 -4.29
C ARG A 114 -6.68 -7.88 -5.60
N VAL A 115 -6.71 -8.65 -6.67
CA VAL A 115 -6.50 -8.12 -8.02
C VAL A 115 -7.87 -7.93 -8.70
N ASP A 116 -8.10 -6.78 -9.32
CA ASP A 116 -9.30 -6.51 -10.11
C ASP A 116 -9.18 -7.01 -11.57
N ALA A 117 -10.23 -6.82 -12.36
CA ALA A 117 -10.25 -7.23 -13.76
C ALA A 117 -9.23 -6.49 -14.65
N GLN A 118 -8.72 -5.35 -14.18
CA GLN A 118 -7.72 -4.51 -14.84
C GLN A 118 -6.30 -4.80 -14.33
N ASN A 119 -6.12 -5.89 -13.58
CA ASN A 119 -4.83 -6.24 -12.99
C ASN A 119 -4.31 -5.13 -12.06
N ALA A 120 -5.19 -4.43 -11.34
CA ALA A 120 -4.80 -3.48 -10.30
C ALA A 120 -4.97 -4.12 -8.92
N ILE A 121 -4.04 -3.80 -8.01
CA ILE A 121 -4.15 -4.17 -6.60
C ILE A 121 -5.16 -3.22 -5.97
N VAL A 122 -6.24 -3.78 -5.44
CA VAL A 122 -7.32 -3.06 -4.78
C VAL A 122 -7.56 -3.64 -3.40
N THR A 123 -8.09 -2.82 -2.49
CA THR A 123 -8.56 -3.32 -1.21
C THR A 123 -9.77 -4.23 -1.43
N GLU A 124 -9.71 -5.45 -0.90
CA GLU A 124 -10.87 -6.33 -0.78
C GLU A 124 -11.68 -5.98 0.46
N ASP A 125 -10.98 -5.81 1.59
CA ASP A 125 -11.58 -5.54 2.89
C ASP A 125 -10.62 -4.68 3.73
N TYR A 126 -11.19 -3.65 4.34
CA TYR A 126 -10.52 -2.76 5.27
C TYR A 126 -10.71 -3.31 6.68
N GLY A 127 -9.63 -3.74 7.34
CA GLY A 127 -9.73 -4.51 8.59
C GLY A 127 -10.47 -3.83 9.72
N ALA A 128 -10.55 -2.50 9.70
CA ALA A 128 -11.47 -1.69 10.50
C ALA A 128 -11.40 -0.20 10.09
N GLU A 129 -10.23 0.28 9.66
CA GLU A 129 -9.98 1.72 9.50
C GLU A 129 -9.43 2.09 8.11
N VAL A 130 -9.92 3.22 7.61
CA VAL A 130 -9.45 3.88 6.40
C VAL A 130 -9.14 5.33 6.73
N VAL A 131 -7.89 5.73 6.56
CA VAL A 131 -7.48 7.13 6.73
C VAL A 131 -7.50 7.81 5.36
N ARG A 132 -8.40 8.79 5.20
CA ARG A 132 -8.43 9.65 4.01
C ARG A 132 -7.32 10.69 4.09
N LEU A 133 -6.52 10.78 3.04
CA LEU A 133 -5.48 11.79 2.90
C LEU A 133 -5.99 12.92 2.00
N SER A 134 -5.78 14.15 2.47
CA SER A 134 -5.95 15.37 1.69
C SER A 134 -4.63 16.15 1.68
N ASN A 135 -4.45 17.02 0.69
CA ASN A 135 -3.26 17.85 0.54
C ASN A 135 -1.95 17.04 0.39
N VAL A 136 -2.00 15.94 -0.36
CA VAL A 136 -0.80 15.16 -0.69
C VAL A 136 0.10 16.00 -1.59
N VAL A 137 1.27 16.36 -1.08
CA VAL A 137 2.27 17.14 -1.82
C VAL A 137 3.54 16.32 -1.99
N ARG A 138 4.20 16.50 -3.13
CA ARG A 138 5.56 16.00 -3.33
C ARG A 138 6.52 16.98 -2.67
N GLN A 139 7.35 16.49 -1.76
CA GLN A 139 8.45 17.23 -1.18
C GLN A 139 9.78 16.81 -1.80
#